data_AF-A0A3P6CWH9-F1
#
_entry.id   AF-A0A3P6CWH9-F1
#
_cell.length_a   1.000
_cell.length_b   1.000
_cell.length_c   1.000
_cell.angle_alpha   90.00
_cell.angle_beta   90.00
_cell.angle_gamma   90.00
#
_symmetry.space_group_name_H-M   'P 1'
#
loop_
_entity.id
_entity.type
_entity.pdbx_description
1 polymer ?
#
loop_
_entity_poly.entity_id
_entity_poly.type
_entity_poly.pdbx_seq_one_letter_code
_entity_poly.pdbx_strand_id
1 'polypeptide(L)' 'MTFALSHRLVSIVVFSDSQTLINLITKKNMNLEIFGVLNDIYLLASSFTSIVFNFIPRSANVKADLVAKQSLWVSNPL' A
#
# COMPACT_ATOMS: atom_id res chain seq x y z
N MET A 1 3.41 0.71 -6.22
CA MET A 1 4.36 1.83 -6.42
C MET A 1 5.31 1.58 -7.59
N THR A 2 5.92 0.40 -7.71
CA THR A 2 6.79 0.04 -8.83
C THR A 2 6.19 0.29 -10.22
N PHE A 3 4.91 -0.06 -10.43
CA PHE A 3 4.20 0.25 -11.68
C PHE A 3 4.12 1.77 -11.94
N ALA A 4 3.86 2.58 -10.92
CA ALA A 4 3.83 4.03 -11.07
C ALA A 4 5.22 4.58 -11.44
N LEU A 5 6.28 4.06 -10.80
CA LEU A 5 7.67 4.43 -11.11
C LEU A 5 8.07 4.04 -12.54
N SER A 6 7.68 2.85 -13.01
CA SER A 6 7.98 2.41 -14.38
C SER A 6 7.30 3.28 -15.45
N HIS A 7 6.19 3.93 -15.09
CA HIS A 7 5.47 4.90 -15.92
C HIS A 7 5.90 6.35 -15.66
N ARG A 8 7.01 6.57 -14.94
CA ARG A 8 7.58 7.88 -14.63
C ARG A 8 6.62 8.82 -13.91
N LEU A 9 5.68 8.27 -13.13
CA LEU A 9 4.85 9.06 -12.24
C LEU A 9 5.68 9.53 -11.06
N VAL A 10 5.75 10.85 -10.87
CA VAL A 10 6.53 11.49 -9.80
C VAL A 10 5.67 11.91 -8.62
N SER A 11 4.34 11.87 -8.76
CA SER A 11 3.39 12.23 -7.71
C SER A 11 2.20 11.28 -7.72
N ILE A 12 1.93 10.64 -6.57
CA ILE A 12 0.84 9.68 -6.44
C ILE A 12 0.09 9.83 -5.11
N VAL A 13 -1.16 9.37 -5.10
CA VAL A 13 -1.93 9.16 -3.87
C VAL A 13 -2.22 7.67 -3.75
N VAL A 14 -1.91 7.10 -2.59
CA VAL A 14 -2.13 5.70 -2.27
C VAL A 14 -3.28 5.59 -1.28
N PHE A 15 -4.30 4.83 -1.64
CA PHE A 15 -5.45 4.57 -0.80
C PHE A 15 -5.39 3.16 -0.21
N SER A 16 -5.80 3.00 1.05
CA SER A 16 -5.92 1.71 1.73
C SER A 16 -7.12 1.70 2.68
N ASP A 17 -7.75 0.55 2.84
CA ASP A 17 -8.78 0.30 3.87
C ASP A 17 -8.21 -0.21 5.20
N SER A 18 -6.88 -0.27 5.34
CA SER A 18 -6.22 -0.57 6.62
C SER A 18 -5.88 0.70 7.37
N GLN A 19 -6.76 1.12 8.28
CA GLN A 19 -6.52 2.27 9.16
C GLN A 19 -5.23 2.11 9.98
N THR A 20 -4.96 0.89 10.47
CA THR A 20 -3.73 0.56 11.22
C THR A 20 -2.49 0.83 10.39
N LEU A 21 -2.44 0.35 9.13
CA LEU A 21 -1.30 0.55 8.26
C LEU A 21 -1.10 2.03 7.91
N ILE A 22 -2.18 2.73 7.52
CA ILE A 22 -2.12 4.17 7.22
C ILE A 22 -1.61 4.96 8.42
N ASN A 23 -2.07 4.63 9.63
CA ASN A 23 -1.60 5.26 10.86
C ASN A 23 -0.12 5.01 11.12
N LEU A 24 0.37 3.77 10.91
CA LEU A 24 1.79 3.44 11.07
C LEU A 24 2.67 4.24 10.10
N ILE A 25 2.29 4.28 8.82
CA ILE A 25 3.03 5.02 7.79
C ILE A 25 3.03 6.51 8.09
N THR A 26 1.86 7.09 8.36
CA THR A 26 1.70 8.55 8.55
C THR A 26 2.43 9.04 9.80
N LYS A 27 2.41 8.25 10.88
CA LYS A 27 3.12 8.59 12.12
C LYS A 27 4.60 8.20 12.10
N LYS A 28 5.08 7.53 11.05
CA LYS A 28 6.39 6.87 10.99
C LYS A 28 6.66 5.99 12.21
N ASN A 29 5.62 5.28 12.66
CA ASN A 29 5.71 4.39 13.79
C ASN A 29 6.30 3.04 13.38
N MET A 30 7.01 2.42 14.33
CA MET A 30 7.62 1.12 14.15
C MET A 30 6.67 0.02 14.59
N ASN A 31 6.60 -1.05 13.79
CA ASN A 31 5.98 -2.31 14.17
C ASN A 31 6.95 -3.43 13.75
N LEU A 32 7.38 -4.25 14.71
CA LEU A 32 8.42 -5.26 14.47
C LEU A 32 7.94 -6.39 13.54
N GLU A 33 6.66 -6.75 13.59
CA GLU A 33 6.10 -7.84 12.78
C GLU A 33 6.10 -7.51 11.28
N ILE A 34 5.85 -6.24 10.94
CA ILE A 34 5.78 -5.77 9.56
C ILE A 34 6.92 -4.81 9.20
N PHE A 35 8.01 -4.77 9.99
CA PHE A 35 9.12 -3.83 9.80
C PHE A 35 9.70 -3.87 8.39
N GLY A 36 9.90 -5.08 7.84
CA GLY A 36 10.40 -5.26 6.47
C GLY A 36 9.50 -4.58 5.43
N VAL A 37 8.19 -4.83 5.51
CA VAL A 37 7.19 -4.23 4.61
C VAL A 37 7.13 -2.70 4.75
N LEU A 38 7.21 -2.19 5.99
CA LEU A 38 7.24 -0.74 6.23
C LEU A 38 8.49 -0.10 5.60
N ASN A 39 9.66 -0.72 5.75
CA ASN A 39 10.89 -0.24 5.12
C ASN A 39 10.78 -0.23 3.59
N ASP A 40 10.24 -1.29 2.98
CA ASP A 40 10.05 -1.34 1.53
C ASP A 40 9.11 -0.22 1.05
N ILE A 41 8.02 0.04 1.80
CA ILE A 41 7.11 1.16 1.53
C ILE A 41 7.87 2.49 1.59
N TYR A 42 8.67 2.74 2.62
CA TYR A 42 9.43 3.98 2.78
C TYR A 42 10.51 4.15 1.70
N LEU A 43 11.21 3.07 1.35
CA LEU A 43 12.22 3.06 0.30
C LEU A 43 11.58 3.44 -1.05
N LEU A 44 10.48 2.78 -1.42
CA LEU A 44 9.75 3.09 -2.65
C LEU A 44 9.15 4.50 -2.62
N ALA A 45 8.63 4.94 -1.48
CA ALA A 45 8.07 6.27 -1.30
C ALA A 45 9.12 7.37 -1.55
N SER A 46 10.38 7.14 -1.18
CA SER A 46 11.48 8.10 -1.39
C SER A 46 11.82 8.35 -2.87
N SER A 47 11.34 7.50 -3.78
CA SER A 47 11.52 7.66 -5.22
C SER A 47 10.50 8.62 -5.87
N PHE A 48 9.48 9.06 -5.12
CA PHE A 48 8.49 10.02 -5.61
C PHE A 48 8.80 11.43 -5.10
N THR A 49 8.57 12.44 -5.94
CA THR A 49 8.61 13.84 -5.52
C THR A 49 7.50 14.16 -4.52
N SER A 50 6.33 13.53 -4.68
CA SER A 50 5.21 13.65 -3.75
C SER A 50 4.46 12.32 -3.62
N ILE A 51 4.15 11.94 -2.39
CA ILE A 51 3.34 10.75 -2.12
C ILE A 51 2.48 10.99 -0.88
N VAL A 52 1.20 10.65 -0.99
CA VAL A 52 0.23 10.76 0.11
C VAL A 52 -0.41 9.41 0.35
N PHE A 53 -0.57 9.03 1.62
CA PHE A 53 -1.23 7.81 2.04
C PHE A 53 -2.53 8.15 2.75
N ASN A 54 -3.66 7.67 2.21
CA ASN A 54 -4.98 7.98 2.73
C ASN A 54 -5.77 6.72 3.07
N PHE A 55 -6.41 6.75 4.23
CA PHE A 55 -7.41 5.75 4.57
C PHE A 55 -8.70 5.99 3.77
N ILE A 56 -9.32 4.91 3.30
CA ILE A 56 -10.67 4.90 2.75
C ILE A 56 -11.48 3.74 3.35
N PRO A 57 -12.82 3.86 3.48
CA PRO A 57 -13.64 2.73 3.90
C PRO A 57 -13.49 1.53 2.96
N ARG A 58 -13.65 0.31 3.49
CA ARG A 58 -13.58 -0.94 2.70
C ARG A 58 -14.57 -0.97 1.54
N SER A 59 -15.74 -0.36 1.70
CA SER A 59 -16.74 -0.18 0.65
C SER A 59 -16.28 0.71 -0.52
N ALA A 60 -15.26 1.55 -0.31
CA ALA A 60 -14.61 2.34 -1.35
C ALA A 60 -13.37 1.64 -1.95
N ASN A 61 -12.81 0.64 -1.26
CA ASN A 61 -11.62 -0.10 -1.71
C ASN A 61 -11.94 -1.43 -2.44
N VAL A 62 -13.17 -1.60 -2.95
CA VAL A 62 -13.69 -2.87 -3.49
C VAL A 62 -12.83 -3.43 -4.61
N LYS A 63 -12.27 -2.58 -5.48
CA LYS A 63 -11.42 -3.04 -6.59
C LYS A 63 -10.13 -3.70 -6.10
N ALA A 64 -9.45 -3.09 -5.13
CA ALA A 64 -8.22 -3.66 -4.56
C ALA A 64 -8.53 -4.94 -3.77
N ASP A 65 -9.63 -4.96 -3.01
CA ASP A 65 -10.08 -6.14 -2.27
C ASP A 65 -10.39 -7.33 -3.19
N LEU A 66 -11.08 -7.08 -4.31
CA LEU A 66 -11.39 -8.11 -5.30
C LEU A 66 -10.11 -8.75 -5.85
N VAL A 67 -9.13 -7.94 -6.25
CA VAL A 67 -7.84 -8.43 -6.77
C VAL A 67 -7.11 -9.25 -5.70
N ALA A 68 -7.08 -8.79 -4.45
CA ALA A 68 -6.44 -9.53 -3.36
C ALA A 68 -7.11 -10.90 -3.11
N LYS A 69 -8.44 -10.96 -3.13
CA LYS A 69 -9.20 -12.21 -2.98
C LYS A 69 -8.94 -13.19 -4.13
N GLN A 70 -8.94 -12.69 -5.36
CA GLN A 70 -8.62 -13.50 -6.53
C GLN A 70 -7.21 -14.08 -6.45
N SER A 71 -6.22 -13.26 -6.07
CA SER A 71 -4.85 -13.74 -5.86
C SER A 71 -4.76 -14.80 -4.76
N LEU A 72 -5.49 -14.63 -3.65
CA LEU A 72 -5.50 -15.61 -2.56
C LEU A 72 -6.05 -16.97 -3.01
N TRP A 73 -7.10 -16.98 -3.84
CA TRP A 73 -7.65 -18.21 -4.40
C TRP A 73 -6.67 -18.90 -5.36
N VAL A 74 -5.95 -18.13 -6.17
CA VAL A 74 -4.94 -18.69 -7.09
C VAL A 74 -3.73 -19.25 -6.34
N SER A 75 -3.34 -18.64 -5.22
CA SER A 75 -2.20 -19.11 -4.41
C SER A 75 -2.50 -20.33 -3.55
N ASN A 76 -3.77 -20.61 -3.30
CA ASN A 76 -4.25 -21.81 -2.60
C ASN A 76 -5.19 -22.61 -3.52
N PRO A 77 -4.70 -23.14 -4.65
CA PRO A 77 -5.52 -24.03 -5.46
C PRO A 77 -5.84 -25.28 -4.65
N LEU A 78 -7.11 -25.70 -4.68
CA LEU A 78 -7.54 -26.99 -4.11
C LEU A 78 -6.74 -28.15 -4.70
#